data_AF-A0A7J6P9K2-F1
#
_entry.id   AF-A0A7J6P9K2-F1
#
_cell.length_a   1.000
_cell.length_b   1.000
_cell.length_c   1.000
_cell.angle_alpha   90.00
_cell.angle_beta   90.00
_cell.angle_gamma   90.00
#
_symmetry.space_group_name_H-M   'P 1'
#
loop_
_entity.id
_entity.type
_entity.pdbx_description
1 polymer ?
#
loop_
_entity_poly.entity_id
_entity_poly.type
_entity_poly.pdbx_seq_one_letter_code
_entity_poly.pdbx_strand_id
1 'polypeptide(L)'
;MLAVCSPPGQSYSNAFVVQNVAANWNDVGPDPVWFRRQKQSPGLCEDDIGQPGFTKAEQDRQVGVQPFAELLKTGGLIDAYRHCHPDEDWEKDATWRGAPGKPPNPPEFGRFYGKGMRIDYVLVPESMTKDVQSVENLGIGKERKGFMGSDHAPLLTTIDIRQPETSPGSLEKASDSGHGEAKRAEPDGRPEPSAGVVELDD
;
A
#
# COMPACT_ATOMS: atom_id res chain seq x y z
N MET A 1 -1.54 -2.81 -7.36
CA MET A 1 -2.89 -3.43 -7.31
C MET A 1 -2.74 -4.78 -6.61
N LEU A 2 -3.14 -4.89 -5.35
CA LEU A 2 -3.09 -6.17 -4.61
C LEU A 2 -4.48 -6.83 -4.72
N ALA A 3 -4.53 -8.10 -5.09
CA ALA A 3 -5.74 -8.92 -5.00
C ALA A 3 -5.76 -9.59 -3.62
N VAL A 4 -6.62 -9.12 -2.73
CA VAL A 4 -6.96 -9.84 -1.50
C VAL A 4 -8.12 -10.77 -1.85
N CYS A 5 -7.84 -12.05 -2.07
CA CYS A 5 -8.90 -13.05 -2.21
C CYS A 5 -9.42 -13.41 -0.82
N SER A 6 -10.64 -13.01 -0.49
CA SER A 6 -11.31 -13.37 0.76
C SER A 6 -12.60 -14.15 0.51
N PRO A 7 -12.88 -15.22 1.27
CA PRO A 7 -14.20 -15.84 1.34
C PRO A 7 -15.22 -14.90 2.01
N PRO A 8 -16.53 -15.02 1.70
CA PRO A 8 -17.56 -14.20 2.33
C PRO A 8 -17.74 -14.55 3.82
N GLY A 9 -17.72 -13.54 4.70
CA GLY A 9 -18.14 -13.66 6.10
C GLY A 9 -17.12 -13.34 7.21
N GLN A 10 -15.93 -12.79 6.89
CA GLN A 10 -14.89 -12.51 7.90
C GLN A 10 -14.73 -11.02 8.23
N SER A 11 -14.47 -10.74 9.52
CA SER A 11 -14.00 -9.43 9.99
C SER A 11 -12.51 -9.31 9.69
N TYR A 12 -12.13 -8.25 8.98
CA TYR A 12 -10.76 -8.05 8.53
C TYR A 12 -9.99 -7.21 9.54
N SER A 13 -8.78 -7.68 9.87
CA SER A 13 -7.72 -6.78 10.28
C SER A 13 -7.08 -6.25 9.00
N ASN A 14 -7.22 -4.96 8.73
CA ASN A 14 -6.92 -4.37 7.43
C ASN A 14 -5.39 -4.29 7.22
N ALA A 15 -4.87 -4.99 6.22
CA ALA A 15 -3.53 -4.72 5.69
C ALA A 15 -3.65 -3.62 4.62
N PHE A 16 -2.85 -2.57 4.73
CA PHE A 16 -2.86 -1.44 3.80
C PHE A 16 -1.56 -1.42 2.99
N VAL A 17 -1.69 -1.28 1.67
CA VAL A 17 -0.55 -0.96 0.81
C VAL A 17 -0.50 0.54 0.62
N VAL A 18 0.55 1.17 1.14
CA VAL A 18 0.86 2.58 0.87
C VAL A 18 1.99 2.59 -0.14
N GLN A 19 1.78 3.29 -1.24
CA GLN A 19 2.87 3.81 -2.09
C GLN A 19 3.03 5.25 -1.69
N ASN A 20 4.24 5.77 -1.39
CA ASN A 20 4.51 7.23 -1.49
C ASN A 20 5.91 7.67 -1.06
N VAL A 21 6.66 6.94 -0.23
CA VAL A 21 7.89 7.49 0.37
C VAL A 21 8.92 6.42 0.67
N ALA A 22 10.19 6.65 0.38
CA ALA A 22 11.30 5.89 0.91
C ALA A 22 11.65 6.51 2.28
N ALA A 23 11.23 5.83 3.34
CA ALA A 23 11.25 6.36 4.69
C ALA A 23 12.68 6.63 5.17
N ASN A 24 13.61 5.74 4.82
CA ASN A 24 14.99 5.81 5.27
C ASN A 24 15.96 6.05 4.12
N TRP A 25 17.17 6.51 4.47
CA TRP A 25 18.24 6.69 3.48
C TRP A 25 18.68 5.39 2.81
N ASN A 26 18.58 4.27 3.53
CA ASN A 26 18.92 2.94 3.02
C ASN A 26 17.77 2.28 2.24
N ASP A 27 16.59 2.93 2.17
CA ASP A 27 15.49 2.51 1.28
C ASP A 27 15.74 2.99 -0.16
N VAL A 28 16.85 3.70 -0.44
CA VAL A 28 17.17 4.27 -1.76
C VAL A 28 18.60 3.92 -2.13
N GLY A 29 18.85 3.70 -3.42
CA GLY A 29 20.23 3.53 -3.88
C GLY A 29 20.43 3.51 -5.39
N PRO A 30 21.70 3.43 -5.83
CA PRO A 30 22.89 3.27 -5.00
C PRO A 30 23.40 4.57 -4.33
N ASP A 31 22.91 5.73 -4.76
CA ASP A 31 23.35 7.04 -4.26
C ASP A 31 22.14 7.89 -3.84
N PRO A 32 21.71 7.83 -2.56
CA PRO A 32 20.62 8.67 -2.04
C PRO A 32 20.83 10.18 -2.26
N VAL A 33 22.08 10.65 -2.27
CA VAL A 33 22.39 12.08 -2.49
C VAL A 33 22.04 12.48 -3.92
N TRP A 34 22.26 11.60 -4.89
CA TRP A 34 21.78 11.81 -6.26
C TRP A 34 20.27 12.03 -6.29
N PHE A 35 19.49 11.19 -5.59
CA PHE A 35 18.03 11.32 -5.52
C PHE A 35 17.60 12.66 -4.92
N ARG A 36 18.25 13.10 -3.84
CA ARG A 36 17.95 14.39 -3.19
C ARG A 36 18.22 15.60 -4.09
N ARG A 37 19.13 15.47 -5.06
CA ARG A 37 19.52 16.57 -5.95
C ARG A 37 18.70 16.65 -7.23
N GLN A 38 17.75 15.73 -7.46
CA GLN A 38 16.94 15.77 -8.66
C GLN A 38 16.03 17.00 -8.63
N LYS A 39 16.13 17.86 -9.65
CA LYS A 39 15.22 19.00 -9.83
C LYS A 39 14.09 18.57 -10.75
N GLN A 40 12.85 18.72 -10.31
CA GLN A 40 11.70 18.29 -11.11
C GLN A 40 10.84 19.45 -11.63
N SER A 41 10.79 20.62 -10.98
CA SER A 41 10.04 21.78 -11.50
C SER A 41 10.46 23.11 -10.88
N PRO A 42 10.35 24.23 -11.61
CA PRO A 42 10.37 25.57 -11.02
C PRO A 42 9.18 25.74 -10.05
N GLY A 43 9.38 26.46 -8.93
CA GLY A 43 8.30 26.83 -8.01
C GLY A 43 8.02 25.85 -6.86
N LEU A 44 8.80 24.78 -6.71
CA LEU A 44 8.76 23.92 -5.51
C LEU A 44 9.39 24.63 -4.31
N CYS A 45 8.90 24.35 -3.10
CA CYS A 45 9.59 24.80 -1.90
C CYS A 45 10.91 24.04 -1.74
N GLU A 46 11.86 24.59 -0.95
CA GLU A 46 13.20 24.01 -0.82
C GLU A 46 13.18 22.55 -0.33
N ASP A 47 12.25 22.20 0.57
CA ASP A 47 12.11 20.86 1.12
C ASP A 47 11.48 19.85 0.13
N ASP A 48 10.74 20.33 -0.87
CA ASP A 48 10.16 19.52 -1.95
C ASP A 48 11.16 19.31 -3.11
N ILE A 49 12.39 19.84 -3.02
CA ILE A 49 13.44 19.58 -4.00
C ILE A 49 13.98 18.17 -3.80
N GLY A 50 13.96 17.38 -4.87
CA GLY A 50 14.47 16.02 -4.92
C GLY A 50 13.66 15.14 -5.85
N GLN A 51 13.95 13.84 -5.82
CA GLN A 51 13.11 12.82 -6.42
C GLN A 51 11.84 12.67 -5.56
N PRO A 52 10.63 12.76 -6.14
CA PRO A 52 9.39 12.40 -5.45
C PRO A 52 9.46 10.98 -4.89
N GLY A 53 8.96 10.81 -3.67
CA GLY A 53 9.17 9.65 -2.83
C GLY A 53 10.46 9.67 -2.02
N PHE A 54 11.33 10.67 -2.18
CA PHE A 54 12.55 10.84 -1.38
C PHE A 54 12.95 12.31 -1.21
N THR A 55 11.96 13.21 -1.13
CA THR A 55 12.18 14.63 -0.81
C THR A 55 12.31 14.83 0.70
N LYS A 56 12.86 15.98 1.10
CA LYS A 56 13.03 16.29 2.52
C LYS A 56 11.66 16.46 3.17
N ALA A 57 10.71 17.06 2.47
CA ALA A 57 9.34 17.23 2.96
C ALA A 57 8.64 15.89 3.25
N GLU A 58 8.75 14.90 2.35
CA GLU A 58 8.15 13.57 2.52
C GLU A 58 8.73 12.83 3.73
N GLN A 59 10.00 13.11 4.08
CA GLN A 59 10.67 12.50 5.22
C GLN A 59 10.53 13.31 6.52
N ASP A 60 10.48 14.65 6.47
CA ASP A 60 10.77 15.50 7.63
C ASP A 60 9.70 16.54 7.99
N ARG A 61 8.59 16.70 7.25
CA ARG A 61 7.77 17.94 7.38
C ARG A 61 6.85 18.01 8.62
N GLN A 62 7.44 18.05 9.81
CA GLN A 62 7.50 19.21 10.73
C GLN A 62 8.42 18.87 11.92
N VAL A 63 9.30 19.82 12.29
CA VAL A 63 10.15 19.87 13.51
C VAL A 63 10.02 18.65 14.45
N GLY A 64 10.82 17.61 14.18
CA GLY A 64 10.97 16.45 15.07
C GLY A 64 10.13 15.22 14.74
N VAL A 65 9.35 15.22 13.65
CA VAL A 65 8.44 14.12 13.32
C VAL A 65 8.56 13.76 11.84
N GLN A 66 8.90 12.49 11.54
CA GLN A 66 8.81 11.98 10.18
C GLN A 66 7.34 11.66 9.84
N PRO A 67 6.73 12.25 8.80
CA PRO A 67 5.30 12.06 8.52
C PRO A 67 4.90 10.58 8.38
N PHE A 68 5.77 9.78 7.75
CA PHE A 68 5.55 8.35 7.65
C PHE A 68 5.67 7.63 9.00
N ALA A 69 6.69 7.95 9.80
CA ALA A 69 6.83 7.37 11.13
C ALA A 69 5.68 7.76 12.08
N GLU A 70 5.16 8.98 11.96
CA GLU A 70 3.99 9.43 12.73
C GLU A 70 2.70 8.76 12.26
N LEU A 71 2.55 8.53 10.95
CA LEU A 71 1.47 7.72 10.41
C LEU A 71 1.50 6.32 11.02
N LEU A 72 2.68 5.68 11.05
CA LEU A 72 2.84 4.36 11.66
C LEU A 72 2.49 4.39 13.14
N LYS A 73 3.06 5.34 13.89
CA LYS A 73 2.84 5.48 15.33
C LYS A 73 1.39 5.79 15.69
N THR A 74 0.77 6.76 15.03
CA THR A 74 -0.62 7.18 15.29
C THR A 74 -1.62 6.09 14.88
N GLY A 75 -1.31 5.38 13.79
CA GLY A 75 -2.12 4.25 13.32
C GLY A 75 -1.91 2.96 14.11
N GLY A 76 -0.92 2.89 15.00
CA GLY A 76 -0.50 1.63 15.62
C GLY A 76 -0.15 0.58 14.57
N LEU A 77 0.61 0.98 13.54
CA LEU A 77 0.96 0.17 12.39
C LEU A 77 2.45 -0.17 12.41
N ILE A 78 2.78 -1.34 11.87
CA ILE A 78 4.15 -1.75 11.59
C ILE A 78 4.38 -1.88 10.08
N ASP A 79 5.60 -1.62 9.65
CA ASP A 79 6.12 -2.02 8.34
C ASP A 79 6.45 -3.53 8.39
N ALA A 80 5.54 -4.36 7.86
CA ALA A 80 5.66 -5.81 7.90
C ALA A 80 6.90 -6.30 7.12
N TYR A 81 7.30 -5.59 6.05
CA TYR A 81 8.50 -5.94 5.29
C TYR A 81 9.75 -5.79 6.15
N ARG A 82 9.92 -4.62 6.79
CA ARG A 82 11.08 -4.36 7.66
C ARG A 82 11.06 -5.21 8.93
N HIS A 83 9.88 -5.64 9.39
CA HIS A 83 9.76 -6.62 10.47
C HIS A 83 10.35 -7.99 10.08
N CYS A 84 10.09 -8.48 8.87
CA CYS A 84 10.63 -9.75 8.37
C CYS A 84 12.09 -9.64 7.91
N HIS A 85 12.51 -8.47 7.41
CA HIS A 85 13.84 -8.20 6.84
C HIS A 85 14.53 -7.04 7.58
N PRO A 86 15.03 -7.27 8.81
CA PRO A 86 15.61 -6.20 9.63
C PRO A 86 16.94 -5.69 9.08
N ASP A 87 17.67 -6.52 8.34
CA ASP A 87 18.90 -6.13 7.67
C ASP A 87 18.58 -5.33 6.41
N GLU A 88 19.05 -4.09 6.36
CA GLU A 88 18.77 -3.18 5.25
C GLU A 88 19.70 -3.47 4.07
N ASP A 89 19.12 -3.77 2.91
CA ASP A 89 19.83 -3.97 1.64
C ASP A 89 19.04 -3.30 0.52
N TRP A 90 19.35 -2.04 0.24
CA TRP A 90 18.64 -1.22 -0.76
C TRP A 90 18.48 -1.94 -2.11
N GLU A 91 19.42 -2.82 -2.50
CA GLU A 91 19.36 -3.48 -3.80
C GLU A 91 18.25 -4.54 -3.83
N LYS A 92 18.09 -5.29 -2.74
CA LYS A 92 17.02 -6.28 -2.59
C LYS A 92 15.69 -5.66 -2.15
N ASP A 93 15.77 -4.59 -1.37
CA ASP A 93 14.64 -3.92 -0.75
C ASP A 93 13.87 -3.03 -1.74
N ALA A 94 14.52 -2.57 -2.81
CA ALA A 94 13.90 -1.67 -3.78
C ALA A 94 12.68 -2.31 -4.48
N THR A 95 11.51 -1.75 -4.20
CA THR A 95 10.25 -2.12 -4.84
C THR A 95 9.98 -1.30 -6.11
N TRP A 96 10.56 -0.11 -6.23
CA TRP A 96 10.53 0.68 -7.47
C TRP A 96 11.90 0.73 -8.12
N ARG A 97 11.92 0.60 -9.45
CA ARG A 97 13.12 0.72 -10.28
C ARG A 97 12.80 1.54 -11.52
N GLY A 98 13.58 2.61 -11.72
CA GLY A 98 13.36 3.48 -12.86
C GLY A 98 13.54 2.75 -14.20
N ALA A 99 12.88 3.28 -15.23
CA ALA A 99 12.90 2.68 -16.55
C ALA A 99 14.32 2.62 -17.15
N PRO A 100 14.67 1.51 -17.83
CA PRO A 100 15.89 1.47 -18.63
C PRO A 100 15.83 2.51 -19.75
N GLY A 101 17.00 2.88 -20.28
CA GLY A 101 17.11 3.65 -21.51
C GLY A 101 16.29 3.02 -22.64
N LYS A 102 15.70 3.86 -23.49
CA LYS A 102 14.93 3.41 -24.66
C LYS A 102 15.82 3.43 -25.91
N PRO A 103 15.55 2.55 -26.90
CA PRO A 103 16.21 2.61 -28.20
C PRO A 103 16.15 4.02 -28.81
N PRO A 104 17.19 4.45 -29.55
CA PRO A 104 18.37 3.67 -29.96
C PRO A 104 19.47 3.57 -28.90
N ASN A 105 19.32 4.23 -27.75
CA ASN A 105 20.36 4.25 -26.73
C ASN A 105 20.36 2.95 -25.91
N PRO A 106 21.55 2.43 -25.53
CA PRO A 106 21.63 1.31 -24.61
C PRO A 106 20.91 1.57 -23.27
N PRO A 107 20.34 0.55 -22.62
CA PRO A 107 19.60 0.67 -21.36
C PRO A 107 20.32 1.45 -20.26
N GLU A 108 21.64 1.31 -20.17
CA GLU A 108 22.51 1.93 -19.17
C GLU A 108 22.58 3.46 -19.27
N PHE A 109 22.19 4.04 -20.41
CA PHE A 109 22.07 5.49 -20.57
C PHE A 109 20.76 6.05 -20.03
N GLY A 110 19.85 5.20 -19.54
CA GLY A 110 18.67 5.64 -18.82
C GLY A 110 19.05 6.37 -17.53
N ARG A 111 18.50 7.58 -17.32
CA ARG A 111 18.76 8.41 -16.12
C ARG A 111 18.70 7.62 -14.81
N PHE A 112 17.71 6.74 -14.69
CA PHE A 112 17.45 5.93 -13.50
C PHE A 112 17.95 4.48 -13.60
N TYR A 113 18.70 4.11 -14.64
CA TYR A 113 19.24 2.76 -14.76
C TYR A 113 20.10 2.41 -13.54
N GLY A 114 19.86 1.23 -12.98
CA GLY A 114 20.53 0.75 -11.77
C GLY A 114 20.09 1.41 -10.47
N LYS A 115 19.15 2.36 -10.50
CA LYS A 115 18.67 3.08 -9.32
C LYS A 115 17.31 2.55 -8.87
N GLY A 116 17.02 2.65 -7.58
CA GLY A 116 15.77 2.15 -7.02
C GLY A 116 15.41 2.80 -5.69
N MET A 117 14.16 2.61 -5.30
CA MET A 117 13.60 3.06 -4.03
C MET A 117 12.65 1.98 -3.49
N ARG A 118 12.63 1.75 -2.17
CA ARG A 118 11.57 0.99 -1.50
C ARG A 118 10.47 1.96 -1.10
N ILE A 119 9.39 1.93 -1.87
CA ILE A 119 8.26 2.86 -1.70
C ILE A 119 6.92 2.16 -1.64
N ASP A 120 6.88 0.83 -1.79
CA ASP A 120 5.71 0.00 -1.60
C ASP A 120 5.81 -0.67 -0.24
N TYR A 121 4.76 -0.53 0.57
CA TYR A 121 4.73 -1.03 1.95
C TYR A 121 3.60 -2.02 2.16
N VAL A 122 3.80 -2.92 3.11
CA VAL A 122 2.72 -3.73 3.69
C VAL A 122 2.59 -3.28 5.13
N LEU A 123 1.59 -2.45 5.40
CA LEU A 123 1.33 -1.92 6.73
C LEU A 123 0.25 -2.76 7.40
N VAL A 124 0.56 -3.27 8.59
CA VAL A 124 -0.40 -4.04 9.41
C VAL A 124 -0.48 -3.47 10.82
N PRO A 125 -1.62 -3.58 11.50
CA PRO A 125 -1.72 -3.24 12.92
C PRO A 125 -0.67 -3.97 13.77
N GLU A 126 -0.14 -3.32 14.80
CA GLU A 126 0.80 -3.91 15.76
C GLU A 126 0.27 -5.22 16.36
N SER A 127 -1.04 -5.33 16.56
CA SER A 127 -1.70 -6.54 17.06
C SER A 127 -1.50 -7.77 16.16
N MET A 128 -1.26 -7.57 14.86
CA MET A 128 -1.05 -8.64 13.87
C MET A 128 0.42 -9.01 13.66
N THR A 129 1.36 -8.40 14.39
CA THR A 129 2.80 -8.64 14.18
C THR A 129 3.15 -10.13 14.18
N LYS A 130 2.54 -10.90 15.10
CA LYS A 130 2.78 -12.35 15.24
C LYS A 130 2.09 -13.20 14.17
N ASP A 131 1.18 -12.60 13.41
CA ASP A 131 0.40 -13.25 12.38
C ASP A 131 1.05 -13.08 11.00
N VAL A 132 1.96 -12.11 10.84
CA VAL A 132 2.79 -11.97 9.63
C VAL A 132 3.82 -13.10 9.58
N GLN A 133 3.70 -13.97 8.59
CA GLN A 133 4.61 -15.10 8.38
C GLN A 133 5.79 -14.73 7.47
N SER A 134 5.51 -14.00 6.39
CA SER A 134 6.54 -13.57 5.44
C SER A 134 6.08 -12.37 4.61
N VAL A 135 7.03 -11.57 4.14
CA VAL A 135 6.82 -10.53 3.13
C VAL A 135 7.97 -10.57 2.14
N GLU A 136 7.74 -11.03 0.91
CA GLU A 136 8.79 -11.23 -0.08
C GLU A 136 8.72 -10.18 -1.19
N ASN A 137 9.84 -9.51 -1.48
CA ASN A 137 9.98 -8.70 -2.69
C ASN A 137 10.31 -9.62 -3.86
N LEU A 138 9.38 -9.74 -4.81
CA LEU A 138 9.56 -10.62 -5.96
C LEU A 138 10.37 -9.97 -7.09
N GLY A 139 10.67 -8.68 -6.99
CA GLY A 139 11.46 -7.94 -7.97
C GLY A 139 12.89 -7.71 -7.51
N ILE A 140 13.87 -8.04 -8.35
CA ILE A 140 15.30 -7.87 -8.03
C ILE A 140 16.12 -7.27 -9.17
N GLY A 141 17.17 -6.56 -8.76
CA GLY A 141 18.26 -6.09 -9.62
C GLY A 141 17.88 -5.01 -10.63
N LYS A 142 18.91 -4.40 -11.20
CA LYS A 142 18.79 -3.33 -12.21
C LYS A 142 18.06 -3.73 -13.50
N GLU A 143 18.04 -5.03 -13.81
CA GLU A 143 17.35 -5.59 -14.98
C GLU A 143 15.85 -5.79 -14.75
N ARG A 144 15.33 -5.40 -13.58
CA ARG A 144 13.90 -5.49 -13.22
C ARG A 144 13.32 -6.90 -13.37
N LYS A 145 14.10 -7.92 -12.99
CA LYS A 145 13.63 -9.31 -12.98
C LYS A 145 12.51 -9.45 -11.94
N GLY A 146 11.37 -10.02 -12.31
CA GLY A 146 10.22 -10.20 -11.41
C GLY A 146 9.28 -9.00 -11.29
N PHE A 147 9.54 -7.88 -11.98
CA PHE A 147 8.70 -6.68 -11.96
C PHE A 147 7.46 -6.77 -12.87
N MET A 148 7.27 -7.88 -13.60
CA MET A 148 6.07 -8.15 -14.41
C MET A 148 5.71 -7.05 -15.44
N GLY A 149 6.72 -6.33 -15.96
CA GLY A 149 6.53 -5.22 -16.91
C GLY A 149 6.21 -3.86 -16.25
N SER A 150 5.91 -3.82 -14.96
CA SER A 150 5.77 -2.58 -14.17
C SER A 150 7.13 -2.09 -13.69
N ASP A 151 7.27 -0.79 -13.39
CA ASP A 151 8.41 -0.23 -12.67
C ASP A 151 8.35 -0.46 -11.15
N HIS A 152 7.26 -1.07 -10.67
CA HIS A 152 7.10 -1.58 -9.32
C HIS A 152 7.16 -3.11 -9.28
N ALA A 153 7.79 -3.63 -8.23
CA ALA A 153 7.87 -5.05 -7.91
C ALA A 153 6.66 -5.46 -7.05
N PRO A 154 6.12 -6.67 -7.26
CA PRO A 154 5.10 -7.20 -6.38
C PRO A 154 5.71 -7.62 -5.04
N LEU A 155 5.01 -7.26 -3.94
CA LEU A 155 5.27 -7.79 -2.60
C LEU A 155 4.30 -8.95 -2.31
N LEU A 156 4.85 -10.14 -2.04
CA LEU A 156 4.07 -11.31 -1.65
C LEU A 156 4.05 -11.42 -0.13
N THR A 157 2.88 -11.22 0.47
CA THR A 157 2.69 -11.26 1.93
C THR A 157 1.91 -12.50 2.32
N THR A 158 2.40 -13.23 3.32
CA THR A 158 1.67 -14.33 3.96
C THR A 158 1.30 -13.92 5.38
N ILE A 159 0.01 -13.97 5.70
CA ILE A 159 -0.53 -13.63 7.02
C ILE A 159 -1.41 -14.80 7.48
N ASP A 160 -1.22 -15.25 8.71
CA ASP A 160 -2.07 -16.24 9.36
C ASP A 160 -3.32 -15.56 9.95
N ILE A 161 -4.45 -15.69 9.28
CA ILE A 161 -5.71 -15.12 9.75
C ILE A 161 -6.36 -16.13 10.69
N ARG A 162 -6.15 -15.95 11.99
CA ARG A 162 -6.91 -16.69 13.01
C ARG A 162 -8.38 -16.29 12.91
N GLN A 163 -9.26 -17.27 12.74
CA GLN A 163 -10.69 -17.01 12.88
C GLN A 163 -10.98 -16.64 14.34
N PRO A 164 -11.82 -15.63 14.60
CA PRO A 164 -12.32 -15.45 15.95
C PRO A 164 -13.05 -16.75 16.34
N GLU A 165 -12.61 -17.36 17.44
CA GLU A 165 -13.26 -18.54 18.02
C GLU A 165 -14.76 -18.25 18.16
N THR A 166 -15.59 -18.88 17.33
CA THR A 166 -17.04 -18.83 17.52
C THR A 166 -17.32 -19.54 18.82
N SER A 167 -17.51 -18.79 19.91
CA SER A 167 -17.92 -19.36 21.19
C SER A 167 -19.25 -20.09 20.96
N PRO A 168 -19.32 -21.42 21.12
CA PRO A 168 -20.56 -22.16 20.93
C PRO A 168 -21.41 -21.96 22.18
N GLY A 169 -22.19 -20.88 22.24
CA GLY A 169 -22.86 -20.55 23.50
C GLY A 169 -23.83 -19.38 23.49
N SER A 170 -24.70 -19.25 22.49
CA SER A 170 -25.95 -18.50 22.66
C SER A 170 -26.96 -18.82 21.54
N LEU A 171 -27.37 -20.07 21.44
CA LEU A 171 -28.70 -20.39 20.91
C LEU A 171 -29.62 -20.53 22.12
N GLU A 172 -30.03 -19.39 22.69
CA GLU A 172 -31.21 -19.40 23.56
C GLU A 172 -32.46 -19.57 22.70
N LYS A 173 -33.29 -20.51 23.16
CA LYS A 173 -34.53 -20.97 22.55
C LYS A 173 -35.50 -19.81 22.32
N ALA A 174 -35.85 -19.54 21.07
CA ALA A 174 -37.15 -18.95 20.76
C ALA A 174 -38.17 -20.10 20.66
N SER A 175 -38.89 -20.31 21.77
CA SER A 175 -40.08 -21.16 21.79
C SER A 175 -41.18 -20.56 20.93
N ASP A 176 -41.73 -21.42 20.09
CA ASP A 176 -42.98 -21.33 19.37
C ASP A 176 -44.14 -20.82 20.23
N SER A 177 -44.80 -19.75 19.78
CA SER A 177 -46.23 -19.51 20.05
C SER A 177 -46.80 -18.45 19.11
N GLY A 178 -47.82 -18.84 18.32
CA GLY A 178 -48.96 -17.97 18.07
C GLY A 178 -49.18 -17.52 16.62
N HIS A 179 -50.09 -18.20 15.93
CA HIS A 179 -50.86 -17.68 14.79
C HIS A 179 -51.46 -16.30 15.09
N GLY A 180 -51.29 -15.36 14.14
CA GLY A 180 -51.94 -14.06 14.14
C GLY A 180 -51.90 -13.46 12.74
N GLU A 181 -52.95 -13.72 11.97
CA GLU A 181 -53.23 -13.20 10.64
C GLU A 181 -53.51 -11.69 10.69
N ALA A 182 -52.74 -10.85 9.99
CA ALA A 182 -53.13 -9.46 9.72
C ALA A 182 -52.46 -8.83 8.49
N LYS A 183 -53.25 -8.80 7.41
CA LYS A 183 -53.45 -7.70 6.44
C LYS A 183 -52.24 -7.01 5.79
N ARG A 184 -52.14 -7.31 4.49
CA ARG A 184 -51.53 -6.58 3.38
C ARG A 184 -51.75 -5.06 3.47
N ALA A 185 -50.67 -4.29 3.52
CA ALA A 185 -50.65 -2.86 3.22
C ALA A 185 -49.88 -2.64 1.92
N GLU A 186 -50.50 -1.88 1.01
CA GLU A 186 -50.01 -1.49 -0.32
C GLU A 186 -48.85 -0.47 -0.23
N PRO A 187 -48.04 -0.33 -1.30
CA PRO A 187 -46.71 0.28 -1.25
C PRO A 187 -46.73 1.82 -1.28
N ASP A 188 -45.91 2.43 -0.42
CA ASP A 188 -45.69 3.87 -0.38
C ASP A 188 -44.76 4.29 -1.53
N GLY A 189 -45.27 5.17 -2.38
CA GLY A 189 -44.62 5.65 -3.59
C GLY A 189 -43.51 6.64 -3.25
N ARG A 190 -42.27 6.27 -3.61
CA ARG A 190 -41.19 7.24 -3.82
C ARG A 190 -40.73 7.17 -5.28
N PRO A 191 -40.68 8.30 -5.99
CA PRO A 191 -40.16 8.33 -7.35
C PRO A 191 -38.64 8.12 -7.36
N GLU A 192 -38.22 7.21 -8.23
CA GLU A 192 -36.83 6.98 -8.65
C GLU A 192 -36.23 8.28 -9.25
N PRO A 193 -34.98 8.65 -8.90
CA PRO A 193 -34.30 9.76 -9.56
C PRO A 193 -33.85 9.37 -10.98
N SER A 194 -34.31 10.13 -11.97
CA SER A 194 -33.98 9.97 -13.38
C SER A 194 -32.47 10.11 -13.64
N ALA A 195 -31.91 9.13 -14.34
CA ALA A 195 -30.57 9.17 -14.91
C ALA A 195 -30.47 10.30 -15.95
N GLY A 196 -29.80 11.40 -15.57
CA GLY A 196 -29.37 12.43 -16.51
C GLY A 196 -28.12 11.97 -17.25
N VAL A 197 -28.26 11.74 -18.54
CA VAL A 197 -27.15 11.55 -19.48
C VAL A 197 -26.51 12.93 -19.66
N VAL A 198 -25.21 13.04 -19.37
CA VAL A 198 -24.42 14.24 -19.67
C VAL A 198 -23.75 13.98 -21.01
N GLU A 199 -24.21 14.67 -22.06
CA GLU A 199 -23.51 14.74 -23.34
C GLU A 199 -22.20 15.52 -23.14
N LEU A 200 -21.08 14.96 -23.64
CA LEU A 200 -19.81 15.64 -23.77
C LEU A 200 -19.72 16.14 -25.20
N ASP A 201 -19.73 17.46 -25.39
CA ASP A 201 -19.43 18.10 -26.67
C ASP A 201 -17.91 17.99 -26.99
N ASP A 202 -17.62 17.78 -28.28
CA ASP A 202 -16.31 17.56 -28.91
C ASP A 202 -15.26 18.69 -28.71
#